data_AF-Q13YG4-F1
#
_entry.id   AF-Q13YG4-F1
#
_cell.length_a   1.000
_cell.length_b   1.000
_cell.length_c   1.000
_cell.angle_alpha   90.00
_cell.angle_beta   90.00
_cell.angle_gamma   90.00
#
_symmetry.space_group_name_H-M   'P 1'
#
loop_
_entity.id
_entity.type
_entity.pdbx_description
1 polymer ?
#
loop_
_entity_poly.entity_id
_entity_poly.type
_entity_poly.pdbx_seq_one_letter_code
_entity_poly.pdbx_strand_id
1 'polypeptide(L)'
;MSDENYDVDAAVRYLNAHAHADSTSRCAAYVRQALAAGGIVIPQGPAVNYAKNYGPVLREHGFAEVSASELIAPRKGDTAVIQPYPGGNVAGHITMYNGQRWVSDFRQNDMWGGPGYRQHKPAYKVYRWQGAQ
;
A
#
# COMPACT_ATOMS: atom_id res chain seq x y z
N MET A 1 -11.75 20.17 -14.92
CA MET A 1 -10.76 19.12 -14.61
C MET A 1 -10.48 19.31 -13.14
N SER A 2 -11.10 18.52 -12.26
CA SER A 2 -10.92 18.67 -10.82
C SER A 2 -9.50 18.24 -10.48
N ASP A 3 -8.71 19.17 -9.93
CA ASP A 3 -7.40 18.90 -9.34
C ASP A 3 -7.56 17.87 -8.21
N GLU A 4 -7.47 16.59 -8.52
CA GLU A 4 -7.30 15.53 -7.51
C GLU A 4 -5.88 15.64 -6.95
N ASN A 5 -5.63 16.68 -6.16
CA ASN A 5 -4.37 16.82 -5.45
C ASN A 5 -4.38 15.84 -4.27
N TYR A 6 -3.67 14.72 -4.42
CA TYR A 6 -3.52 13.72 -3.38
C TYR A 6 -2.67 14.26 -2.23
N ASP A 7 -3.26 14.40 -1.04
CA ASP A 7 -2.55 14.76 0.19
C ASP A 7 -1.92 13.51 0.82
N VAL A 8 -0.68 13.22 0.43
CA VAL A 8 0.11 12.12 0.98
C VAL A 8 0.31 12.24 2.50
N ASP A 9 0.34 13.47 3.04
CA ASP A 9 0.51 13.70 4.47
C ASP A 9 -0.76 13.40 5.25
N ALA A 10 -1.95 13.71 4.70
CA ALA A 10 -3.22 13.26 5.26
C ALA A 10 -3.33 11.73 5.23
N ALA A 11 -2.98 11.09 4.12
CA ALA A 11 -2.99 9.63 4.01
C ALA A 11 -2.08 8.96 5.06
N VAL A 12 -0.84 9.42 5.17
CA VAL A 12 0.13 8.88 6.13
C VAL A 12 -0.29 9.15 7.57
N ARG A 13 -0.84 10.34 7.88
CA ARG A 13 -1.39 10.65 9.22
C ARG A 13 -2.51 9.68 9.58
N TYR A 14 -3.45 9.45 8.67
CA TYR A 14 -4.54 8.49 8.88
C TYR A 14 -3.99 7.10 9.15
N LEU A 15 -3.09 6.62 8.29
CA LEU A 15 -2.48 5.29 8.39
C LEU A 15 -1.79 5.10 9.74
N ASN A 16 -0.97 6.07 10.17
CA ASN A 16 -0.26 6.01 11.44
C ASN A 16 -1.20 6.07 12.66
N ALA A 17 -2.26 6.86 12.60
CA ALA A 17 -3.23 6.99 13.69
C ALA A 17 -4.07 5.71 13.90
N HIS A 18 -4.29 4.94 12.84
CA HIS A 18 -5.10 3.73 12.87
C HIS A 18 -4.27 2.44 12.92
N ALA A 19 -2.94 2.53 12.83
CA ALA A 19 -2.06 1.37 12.88
C ALA A 19 -2.06 0.71 14.26
N HIS A 20 -2.35 -0.59 14.27
CA HIS A 20 -2.27 -1.45 15.44
C HIS A 20 -0.83 -1.82 15.81
N ALA A 21 -0.65 -2.44 16.97
CA ALA A 21 0.64 -3.00 17.40
C ALA A 21 1.04 -4.19 16.51
N ASP A 22 0.06 -5.06 16.19
CA ASP A 22 0.23 -6.29 15.42
C ASP A 22 -0.78 -6.36 14.27
N SER A 23 -0.54 -7.24 13.30
CA SER A 23 -1.43 -7.38 12.15
C SER A 23 -2.82 -7.85 12.57
N THR A 24 -3.83 -7.23 11.96
CA THR A 24 -5.24 -7.61 12.08
C THR A 24 -5.75 -8.31 10.81
N SER A 25 -4.86 -8.62 9.86
CA SER A 25 -5.18 -9.15 8.53
C SER A 25 -6.12 -8.25 7.70
N ARG A 26 -6.08 -6.93 7.94
CA ARG A 26 -6.95 -5.94 7.27
C ARG A 26 -6.17 -4.91 6.46
N CYS A 27 -4.93 -5.23 6.06
CA CYS A 27 -4.02 -4.33 5.34
C CYS A 27 -4.68 -3.58 4.16
N ALA A 28 -5.43 -4.29 3.30
CA ALA A 28 -6.15 -3.68 2.18
C ALA A 28 -7.16 -2.62 2.62
N ALA A 29 -7.92 -2.87 3.68
CA ALA A 29 -8.90 -1.92 4.17
C ALA A 29 -8.25 -0.64 4.73
N TYR A 30 -7.17 -0.79 5.50
CA TYR A 30 -6.48 0.33 6.15
C TYR A 30 -5.73 1.20 5.13
N VAL A 31 -5.04 0.58 4.16
CA VAL A 31 -4.38 1.33 3.08
C VAL A 31 -5.43 2.05 2.22
N ARG A 32 -6.56 1.42 1.89
CA ARG A 32 -7.65 2.09 1.15
C ARG A 32 -8.24 3.27 1.90
N GLN A 33 -8.44 3.15 3.21
CA GLN A 33 -8.92 4.24 4.05
C GLN A 33 -7.91 5.38 4.16
N ALA A 34 -6.61 5.05 4.23
CA ALA A 34 -5.55 6.05 4.18
C ALA A 34 -5.53 6.79 2.84
N LEU A 35 -5.64 6.09 1.71
CA LEU A 35 -5.77 6.72 0.39
C LEU A 35 -6.97 7.67 0.33
N ALA A 36 -8.13 7.24 0.85
CA ALA A 36 -9.33 8.06 0.93
C ALA A 36 -9.14 9.31 1.81
N ALA A 37 -8.42 9.18 2.93
CA ALA A 37 -8.08 10.32 3.78
C ALA A 37 -7.14 11.32 3.08
N GLY A 38 -6.32 10.85 2.13
CA GLY A 38 -5.52 11.69 1.24
C GLY A 38 -6.27 12.23 0.01
N GLY A 39 -7.56 11.91 -0.14
CA GLY A 39 -8.40 12.39 -1.25
C GLY A 39 -8.62 11.39 -2.39
N ILE A 40 -7.97 10.22 -2.38
CA ILE A 40 -8.17 9.17 -3.39
C ILE A 40 -9.22 8.17 -2.88
N VAL A 41 -10.47 8.40 -3.26
CA VAL A 41 -11.59 7.57 -2.84
C VAL A 41 -11.75 6.37 -3.77
N ILE A 42 -11.40 5.19 -3.27
CA ILE A 42 -11.57 3.93 -3.99
C ILE A 42 -12.82 3.20 -3.44
N PRO A 43 -13.90 3.04 -4.22
CA PRO A 43 -15.10 2.32 -3.81
C PRO A 43 -14.81 0.87 -3.44
N GLN A 44 -15.62 0.29 -2.56
CA GLN A 44 -15.53 -1.15 -2.33
C GLN A 44 -15.98 -1.94 -3.57
N GLY A 45 -15.33 -3.08 -3.81
CA GLY A 45 -15.64 -3.93 -4.94
C GLY A 45 -14.62 -5.05 -5.16
N PRO A 46 -14.84 -5.93 -6.14
CA PRO A 46 -13.99 -7.10 -6.38
C PRO A 46 -12.50 -6.77 -6.57
N ALA A 47 -12.19 -5.63 -7.18
CA ALA A 47 -10.83 -5.18 -7.43
C ALA A 47 -10.03 -4.84 -6.15
N VAL A 48 -10.72 -4.53 -5.05
CA VAL A 48 -10.10 -4.13 -3.77
C VAL A 48 -10.33 -5.12 -2.63
N ASN A 49 -10.97 -6.27 -2.91
CA ASN A 49 -11.19 -7.32 -1.92
C ASN A 49 -9.87 -7.94 -1.44
N TYR A 50 -8.88 -8.06 -2.32
CA TYR A 50 -7.58 -8.64 -2.00
C TYR A 50 -6.46 -7.66 -2.26
N ALA A 51 -5.52 -7.58 -1.33
CA ALA A 51 -4.36 -6.70 -1.41
C ALA A 51 -3.58 -6.90 -2.73
N LYS A 52 -3.38 -8.15 -3.15
CA LYS A 52 -2.69 -8.51 -4.40
C LYS A 52 -3.27 -7.88 -5.67
N ASN A 53 -4.54 -7.46 -5.64
CA ASN A 53 -5.26 -6.90 -6.79
C ASN A 53 -5.14 -5.36 -6.89
N TYR A 54 -4.51 -4.69 -5.93
CA TYR A 54 -4.47 -3.22 -5.91
C TYR A 54 -3.61 -2.59 -7.01
N GLY A 55 -2.74 -3.35 -7.67
CA GLY A 55 -1.83 -2.80 -8.68
C GLY A 55 -2.54 -2.02 -9.81
N PRO A 56 -3.51 -2.63 -10.53
CA PRO A 56 -4.33 -1.91 -11.51
C PRO A 56 -5.10 -0.73 -10.93
N VAL A 57 -5.73 -0.91 -9.75
CA VAL A 57 -6.50 0.15 -9.08
C VAL A 57 -5.65 1.38 -8.79
N LEU A 58 -4.43 1.19 -8.27
CA LEU A 58 -3.52 2.30 -8.01
C LEU A 58 -3.15 3.04 -9.31
N ARG A 59 -2.95 2.33 -10.42
CA ARG A 59 -2.66 2.97 -11.71
C ARG A 59 -3.82 3.80 -12.24
N GLU A 60 -5.05 3.30 -12.09
CA GLU A 60 -6.27 4.04 -12.47
C GLU A 60 -6.42 5.35 -11.68
N HIS A 61 -5.85 5.43 -10.48
CA HIS A 61 -5.85 6.60 -9.61
C HIS A 61 -4.53 7.40 -9.63
N GLY A 62 -3.81 7.40 -10.76
CA GLY A 62 -2.65 8.29 -10.96
C GLY A 62 -1.36 7.84 -10.30
N PHE A 63 -1.25 6.58 -9.89
CA PHE A 63 0.03 6.01 -9.45
C PHE A 63 0.79 5.39 -10.62
N ALA A 64 2.12 5.55 -10.60
CA ALA A 64 3.03 4.83 -11.48
C ALA A 64 3.81 3.76 -10.70
N GLU A 65 4.18 2.68 -11.37
CA GLU A 65 5.10 1.68 -10.81
C GLU A 65 6.49 2.29 -10.66
N VAL A 66 7.09 2.13 -9.49
CA VAL A 66 8.43 2.65 -9.16
C VAL A 66 9.48 1.70 -9.74
N SER A 67 10.46 2.27 -10.45
CA SER A 67 11.55 1.49 -11.04
C SER A 67 12.48 0.88 -9.98
N ALA A 68 13.14 -0.23 -10.29
CA ALA A 68 14.03 -0.91 -9.34
C ALA A 68 15.15 -0.01 -8.80
N SER A 69 15.68 0.91 -9.61
CA SER A 69 16.70 1.89 -9.18
C SER A 69 16.16 2.88 -8.15
N GLU A 70 14.88 3.24 -8.21
CA GLU A 70 14.24 4.14 -7.26
C GLU A 70 13.81 3.44 -5.96
N LEU A 71 13.74 2.10 -5.95
CA LEU A 71 13.39 1.31 -4.76
C LEU A 71 14.52 1.20 -3.74
N ILE A 72 15.73 1.66 -4.08
CA ILE A 72 16.87 1.70 -3.16
C ILE A 72 16.52 2.53 -1.91
N ALA A 73 15.70 3.58 -2.07
CA ALA A 73 15.21 4.40 -0.96
C ALA A 73 13.71 4.68 -1.13
N PRO A 74 12.82 4.04 -0.35
CA PRO A 74 11.39 4.29 -0.46
C PRO A 74 11.05 5.73 -0.06
N ARG A 75 10.08 6.31 -0.75
CA ARG A 75 9.58 7.67 -0.51
C ARG A 75 8.24 7.62 0.22
N LYS A 76 7.97 8.64 1.03
CA LYS A 76 6.69 8.78 1.75
C LYS A 76 5.53 8.66 0.76
N GLY A 77 4.56 7.79 1.06
CA GLY A 77 3.42 7.47 0.20
C GLY A 77 3.63 6.31 -0.77
N ASP A 78 4.87 5.81 -0.93
CA ASP A 78 5.12 4.62 -1.74
C ASP A 78 4.31 3.45 -1.21
N THR A 79 3.53 2.82 -2.10
CA THR A 79 2.59 1.77 -1.74
C THR A 79 3.00 0.47 -2.40
N ALA A 80 3.44 -0.51 -1.62
CA ALA A 80 3.83 -1.83 -2.08
C ALA A 80 2.63 -2.78 -2.11
N VAL A 81 2.45 -3.46 -3.24
CA VAL A 81 1.50 -4.57 -3.42
C VAL A 81 2.31 -5.85 -3.60
N ILE A 82 2.14 -6.79 -2.67
CA ILE A 82 2.91 -8.03 -2.55
C ILE A 82 1.99 -9.21 -2.86
N GLN A 83 2.41 -10.07 -3.78
CA GLN A 83 1.69 -11.28 -4.15
C GLN A 83 1.73 -12.32 -3.03
N PRO A 84 0.75 -13.25 -2.97
CA PRO A 84 0.81 -14.37 -2.03
C PRO A 84 2.01 -15.28 -2.31
N TYR A 85 2.43 -16.02 -1.30
CA TYR A 85 3.42 -17.11 -1.40
C TYR A 85 2.77 -18.46 -1.09
N PRO A 86 3.38 -19.60 -1.50
CA PRO A 86 2.85 -20.93 -1.18
C PRO A 86 2.66 -21.14 0.33
N GLY A 87 1.45 -21.53 0.75
CA GLY A 87 1.09 -21.69 2.16
C GLY A 87 0.78 -20.38 2.91
N GLY A 88 0.90 -19.23 2.24
CA GLY A 88 0.52 -17.92 2.77
C GLY A 88 -0.95 -17.55 2.52
N ASN A 89 -1.36 -16.38 3.01
CA ASN A 89 -2.70 -15.86 2.78
C ASN A 89 -2.91 -15.49 1.29
N VAL A 90 -3.98 -16.01 0.69
CA VAL A 90 -4.33 -15.79 -0.73
C VAL A 90 -4.62 -14.33 -1.10
N ALA A 91 -4.93 -13.49 -0.12
CA ALA A 91 -5.19 -12.08 -0.32
C ALA A 91 -3.92 -11.29 -0.71
N GLY A 92 -2.73 -11.83 -0.47
CA GLY A 92 -1.48 -11.09 -0.58
C GLY A 92 -1.32 -10.06 0.54
N HIS A 93 -0.47 -9.05 0.31
CA HIS A 93 -0.24 -7.97 1.27
C HIS A 93 -0.12 -6.61 0.59
N ILE A 94 -0.52 -5.54 1.28
CA ILE A 94 -0.36 -4.17 0.82
C ILE A 94 0.08 -3.29 1.98
N THR A 95 1.05 -2.43 1.74
CA THR A 95 1.61 -1.53 2.76
C THR A 95 2.06 -0.22 2.13
N MET A 96 2.05 0.86 2.89
CA MET A 96 2.50 2.18 2.48
C MET A 96 3.66 2.65 3.35
N TYR A 97 4.66 3.27 2.74
CA TYR A 97 5.80 3.84 3.45
C TYR A 97 5.44 5.21 4.02
N ASN A 98 5.56 5.37 5.33
CA ASN A 98 5.17 6.61 6.03
C ASN A 98 6.28 7.68 6.04
N GLY A 99 7.41 7.45 5.36
CA GLY A 99 8.61 8.28 5.38
C GLY A 99 9.71 7.77 6.31
N GLN A 100 9.38 6.87 7.24
CA GLN A 100 10.33 6.24 8.18
C GLN A 100 10.26 4.71 8.15
N ARG A 101 9.07 4.15 7.98
CA ARG A 101 8.81 2.71 7.92
C ARG A 101 7.57 2.37 7.11
N TRP A 102 7.46 1.10 6.75
CA TRP A 102 6.27 0.53 6.12
C TRP A 102 5.17 0.32 7.15
N VAL A 103 3.95 0.70 6.80
CA VAL A 103 2.76 0.62 7.65
C VAL A 103 1.60 0.08 6.80
N SER A 104 0.79 -0.79 7.38
CA SER A 104 -0.46 -1.29 6.78
C SER A 104 -1.61 -1.03 7.75
N ASP A 105 -2.30 -2.08 8.18
CA ASP A 105 -3.09 -2.12 9.39
C ASP A 105 -2.23 -2.10 10.68
N PHE A 106 -0.92 -2.25 10.59
CA PHE A 106 0.00 -2.19 11.74
C PHE A 106 1.37 -1.59 11.34
N ARG A 107 2.19 -1.25 12.33
CA ARG A 107 3.55 -0.72 12.11
C ARG A 107 4.52 -1.87 11.86
N GLN A 108 5.12 -1.92 10.66
CA GLN A 108 5.95 -3.05 10.26
C GLN A 108 7.44 -2.80 10.53
N ASN A 109 8.20 -3.88 10.70
CA ASN A 109 9.67 -3.82 10.78
C ASN A 109 10.33 -3.64 9.41
N ASP A 110 9.67 -4.10 8.34
CA ASP A 110 10.09 -3.97 6.95
C ASP A 110 8.86 -4.01 6.03
N MET A 111 9.06 -3.97 4.72
CA MET A 111 7.98 -4.02 3.71
C MET A 111 7.18 -5.33 3.77
N TRP A 112 7.84 -6.44 4.11
CA TRP A 112 7.25 -7.78 4.02
C TRP A 112 6.12 -8.04 5.02
N GLY A 113 6.10 -7.33 6.15
CA GLY A 113 4.98 -7.40 7.10
C GLY A 113 4.86 -8.74 7.86
N GLY A 114 5.83 -9.65 7.74
CA GLY A 114 5.82 -10.91 8.48
C GLY A 114 6.91 -11.90 8.08
N PRO A 115 7.21 -12.91 8.92
CA PRO A 115 8.29 -13.86 8.68
C PRO A 115 8.09 -14.69 7.40
N GLY A 116 6.86 -15.14 7.11
CA GLY A 116 6.58 -15.93 5.91
C GLY A 116 6.84 -15.16 4.60
N TYR A 117 6.39 -13.91 4.52
CA TYR A 117 6.69 -13.04 3.37
C TYR A 117 8.20 -12.76 3.25
N ARG A 118 8.88 -12.51 4.37
CA ARG A 118 10.33 -12.24 4.40
C ARG A 118 11.16 -13.43 3.93
N GLN A 119 10.73 -14.64 4.28
CA GLN A 119 11.38 -15.89 3.86
C GLN A 119 11.18 -16.14 2.37
N HIS A 120 9.94 -16.07 1.88
CA HIS A 120 9.60 -16.49 0.52
C HIS A 120 9.85 -15.40 -0.53
N LYS A 121 9.87 -14.13 -0.13
CA LYS A 121 10.07 -12.97 -1.00
C LYS A 121 9.25 -13.03 -2.30
N PRO A 122 7.91 -13.21 -2.22
CA PRO A 122 7.08 -13.28 -3.40
C PRO A 122 7.16 -12.00 -4.23
N ALA A 123 6.72 -12.08 -5.49
CA ALA A 123 6.70 -10.94 -6.40
C ALA A 123 5.96 -9.75 -5.76
N TYR A 124 6.52 -8.56 -5.90
CA TYR A 124 5.90 -7.33 -5.44
C TYR A 124 6.13 -6.22 -6.46
N LYS A 125 5.27 -5.21 -6.38
CA LYS A 125 5.41 -3.95 -7.11
C LYS A 125 5.17 -2.81 -6.15
N VAL A 126 5.88 -1.71 -6.31
CA VAL A 126 5.68 -0.49 -5.53
C VAL A 126 5.13 0.59 -6.45
N TYR A 127 4.18 1.33 -5.95
CA TYR A 127 3.44 2.35 -6.67
C TYR A 127 3.63 3.70 -5.98
N ARG A 128 3.86 4.74 -6.77
CA ARG A 128 4.01 6.12 -6.30
C ARG A 128 3.05 7.01 -7.06
N TRP A 129 2.33 7.86 -6.34
CA TRP A 129 1.44 8.83 -6.95
C TRP A 129 2.25 9.86 -7.76
N GLN A 130 1.83 10.09 -9.01
CA GLN A 130 2.46 11.04 -9.94
C GLN A 130 1.48 12.13 -10.41
N GLY A 131 0.22 12.09 -9.96
CA GLY A 131 -0.87 12.90 -10.51
C GLY A 131 -1.81 12.08 -11.39
N ALA A 132 -3.07 12.51 -11.46
CA ALA A 132 -4.00 12.01 -12.47
C ALA A 132 -3.53 12.49 -13.86
N GLN A 133 -3.39 11.57 -14.81
CA GLN A 133 -3.09 11.86 -16.22
C GLN A 133 -4.38 12.16 -16.97
#